data_AF-A0A4U1CMK0-F1
#
_entry.id   AF-A0A4U1CMK0-F1
#
_cell.length_a   1.000
_cell.length_b   1.000
_cell.length_c   1.000
_cell.angle_alpha   90.00
_cell.angle_beta   90.00
_cell.angle_gamma   90.00
#
_symmetry.space_group_name_H-M   'P 1'
#
loop_
_entity.id
_entity.type
_entity.pdbx_description
1 polymer ?
#
loop_
_entity_poly.entity_id
_entity_poly.type
_entity_poly.pdbx_seq_one_letter_code
_entity_poly.pdbx_strand_id
1 'polypeptide(L)'
;MKKLMIICGLLFATVSFANAQQGGGQGGQRRMMATPEERVKQLDEKVKLTDDQKTKVTAVYTAAADEMKKAREEAQAGGGDRQAMMAKFQKMNTDTDTKITALLTEDQKKAYKTWQDEVKAAREKAMKERQAGGGQ
;
A
#
# COMPACT_ATOMS: atom_id res chain seq x y z
N MET A 1 -17.13 -23.16 -52.64
CA MET A 1 -18.48 -23.10 -53.24
C MET A 1 -19.48 -22.85 -52.10
N LYS A 2 -20.41 -21.87 -52.18
CA LYS A 2 -21.81 -22.04 -52.64
C LYS A 2 -22.47 -23.25 -51.94
N LYS A 3 -23.53 -23.20 -51.11
CA LYS A 3 -24.56 -22.21 -50.69
C LYS A 3 -24.95 -22.52 -49.21
N LEU A 4 -25.71 -21.78 -48.39
CA LEU A 4 -26.26 -20.40 -48.36
C LEU A 4 -25.70 -19.69 -47.07
N MET A 5 -26.10 -18.55 -46.49
CA MET A 5 -27.15 -17.51 -46.68
C MET A 5 -28.62 -17.77 -46.28
N ILE A 6 -28.95 -17.66 -44.98
CA ILE A 6 -30.29 -17.24 -44.50
C ILE A 6 -30.13 -16.04 -43.55
N ILE A 7 -30.89 -14.98 -43.81
CA ILE A 7 -30.92 -13.74 -43.02
C ILE A 7 -32.30 -13.63 -42.36
N CYS A 8 -32.34 -13.60 -41.03
CA CYS A 8 -33.50 -13.13 -40.26
C CYS A 8 -33.01 -12.07 -39.29
N GLY A 9 -32.97 -10.81 -39.73
CA GLY A 9 -32.70 -9.68 -38.85
C GLY A 9 -33.91 -9.39 -37.98
N LEU A 10 -33.74 -9.39 -36.66
CA LEU A 10 -34.75 -8.88 -35.74
C LEU A 10 -34.10 -7.93 -34.71
N LEU A 11 -34.37 -6.64 -34.92
CA LEU A 11 -34.42 -5.54 -33.93
C LEU A 11 -33.20 -5.32 -33.01
N PHE A 12 -32.67 -4.09 -33.11
CA PHE A 12 -31.92 -3.47 -32.01
C PHE A 12 -32.78 -3.42 -30.73
N ALA A 13 -32.30 -4.07 -29.68
CA ALA A 13 -32.66 -3.75 -28.31
C ALA A 13 -31.37 -3.63 -27.49
N THR A 14 -30.81 -2.41 -27.43
CA THR A 14 -29.69 -2.10 -26.55
C THR A 14 -30.17 -2.07 -25.10
N VAL A 15 -30.40 -3.24 -24.52
CA VAL A 15 -30.47 -3.40 -23.07
C VAL A 15 -29.05 -3.18 -22.56
N SER A 16 -28.75 -1.92 -22.26
CA SER A 16 -27.59 -1.55 -21.46
C SER A 16 -27.74 -2.21 -20.10
N PHE A 17 -27.19 -3.41 -19.94
CA PHE A 17 -26.95 -4.03 -18.65
C PHE A 17 -25.91 -3.18 -17.92
N ALA A 18 -26.40 -2.12 -17.28
CA ALA A 18 -25.66 -1.34 -16.32
C ALA A 18 -25.17 -2.32 -15.25
N ASN A 19 -23.85 -2.49 -15.16
CA ASN A 19 -23.21 -3.29 -14.12
C ASN A 19 -23.21 -2.51 -12.78
N ALA A 20 -24.41 -2.11 -12.35
CA ALA A 20 -24.67 -1.41 -11.11
C ALA A 20 -24.54 -2.33 -9.88
N GLN A 21 -24.43 -3.65 -10.08
CA GLN A 21 -24.29 -4.65 -9.01
C GLN A 21 -23.28 -5.77 -9.34
N GLN A 22 -22.08 -5.42 -9.82
CA GLN A 22 -20.93 -6.34 -9.79
C GLN A 22 -19.79 -5.72 -8.96
N GLY A 23 -19.77 -6.02 -7.65
CA GLY A 23 -18.80 -5.44 -6.71
C GLY A 23 -19.19 -5.47 -5.24
N GLY A 24 -20.43 -5.85 -4.89
CA GLY A 24 -20.86 -6.07 -3.51
C GLY A 24 -20.18 -7.27 -2.87
N GLY A 25 -18.94 -7.12 -2.41
CA GLY A 25 -18.15 -8.25 -1.90
C GLY A 25 -16.69 -7.97 -1.57
N GLN A 26 -16.39 -6.96 -0.75
CA GLN A 26 -15.03 -6.84 -0.16
C GLN A 26 -14.99 -6.35 1.29
N GLY A 27 -15.86 -6.90 2.13
CA GLY A 27 -15.43 -7.16 3.50
C GLY A 27 -14.31 -8.20 3.48
N GLY A 28 -13.15 -7.88 4.05
CA GLY A 28 -12.16 -8.91 4.41
C GLY A 28 -10.96 -9.14 3.49
N GLN A 29 -10.77 -8.41 2.36
CA GLN A 29 -9.40 -8.26 1.84
C GLN A 29 -8.58 -7.41 2.81
N ARG A 30 -8.01 -8.10 3.80
CA ARG A 30 -6.86 -7.62 4.56
C ARG A 30 -5.81 -7.23 3.51
N ARG A 31 -5.57 -5.93 3.31
CA ARG A 31 -4.38 -5.47 2.59
C ARG A 31 -3.20 -6.14 3.26
N MET A 32 -2.56 -7.08 2.57
CA MET A 32 -1.40 -7.76 3.12
C MET A 32 -0.34 -6.69 3.36
N MET A 33 0.15 -6.61 4.59
CA MET A 33 1.33 -5.79 4.87
C MET A 33 2.47 -6.42 4.08
N ALA A 34 3.13 -5.62 3.24
CA ALA A 34 4.27 -6.09 2.46
C ALA A 34 5.32 -6.71 3.40
N THR A 35 5.86 -7.87 3.03
CA THR A 35 6.83 -8.58 3.87
C THR A 35 8.12 -7.75 4.03
N PRO A 36 8.97 -8.03 5.04
CA PRO A 36 10.26 -7.35 5.17
C PRO A 36 11.07 -7.37 3.88
N GLU A 37 11.05 -8.48 3.15
CA GLU A 37 11.78 -8.70 1.88
C GLU A 37 11.17 -7.90 0.72
N GLU A 38 9.84 -7.81 0.63
CA GLU A 38 9.16 -6.95 -0.35
C GLU A 38 9.47 -5.47 -0.11
N ARG A 39 9.52 -5.06 1.17
CA ARG A 39 9.89 -3.70 1.55
C ARG A 39 11.38 -3.41 1.27
N VAL A 40 12.28 -4.39 1.44
CA VAL A 40 13.69 -4.26 1.03
C VAL A 40 13.79 -4.07 -0.49
N LYS A 41 13.06 -4.87 -1.29
CA LYS A 41 13.04 -4.75 -2.76
C LYS A 41 12.56 -3.37 -3.21
N GLN A 42 11.45 -2.86 -2.64
CA GLN A 42 10.93 -1.52 -2.94
C GLN A 42 11.94 -0.41 -2.57
N LEU A 43 12.71 -0.57 -1.50
CA LEU A 43 13.78 0.36 -1.15
C LEU A 43 14.98 0.26 -2.10
N ASP A 44 15.44 -0.96 -2.42
CA ASP A 44 16.54 -1.23 -3.36
C ASP A 44 16.25 -0.71 -4.78
N GLU A 45 15.01 -0.82 -5.23
CA GLU A 45 14.54 -0.21 -6.48
C GLU A 45 14.75 1.31 -6.53
N LYS A 46 14.66 1.99 -5.38
CA LYS A 46 14.74 3.47 -5.25
C LYS A 46 16.14 3.98 -4.91
N VAL A 47 16.89 3.31 -4.05
CA VAL A 47 18.18 3.80 -3.54
C VAL A 47 19.39 2.94 -3.93
N LYS A 48 19.21 1.76 -4.55
CA LYS A 48 20.31 0.84 -4.92
C LYS A 48 21.17 0.47 -3.71
N LEU A 49 20.64 -0.41 -2.87
CA LEU A 49 21.30 -0.90 -1.67
C LEU A 49 22.45 -1.85 -2.05
N THR A 50 23.54 -1.85 -1.29
CA THR A 50 24.51 -2.95 -1.32
C THR A 50 23.93 -4.17 -0.59
N ASP A 51 24.43 -5.38 -0.83
CA ASP A 51 23.86 -6.59 -0.21
C ASP A 51 24.05 -6.60 1.32
N ASP A 52 25.12 -5.95 1.79
CA ASP A 52 25.38 -5.60 3.19
C ASP A 52 24.25 -4.73 3.79
N GLN A 53 23.82 -3.71 3.03
CA GLN A 53 22.70 -2.85 3.40
C GLN A 53 21.38 -3.60 3.32
N LYS A 54 21.12 -4.40 2.28
CA LYS A 54 19.90 -5.23 2.16
C LYS A 54 19.74 -6.13 3.38
N THR A 55 20.81 -6.80 3.80
CA THR A 55 20.82 -7.66 4.99
C THR A 55 20.43 -6.88 6.26
N LYS A 56 21.04 -5.71 6.49
CA LYS A 56 20.76 -4.84 7.66
C LYS A 56 19.35 -4.23 7.62
N VAL A 57 18.89 -3.82 6.43
CA VAL A 57 17.53 -3.29 6.17
C VAL A 57 16.47 -4.37 6.41
N THR A 58 16.68 -5.62 5.96
CA THR A 58 15.78 -6.75 6.23
C THR A 58 15.61 -6.94 7.73
N ALA A 59 16.71 -6.99 8.50
CA ALA A 59 16.64 -7.13 9.96
C ALA A 59 15.84 -6.00 10.64
N VAL A 60 16.01 -4.75 10.17
CA VAL A 60 15.23 -3.60 10.67
C VAL A 60 13.73 -3.74 10.34
N TYR A 61 13.35 -4.16 9.12
CA TYR A 61 11.95 -4.35 8.76
C TYR A 61 11.31 -5.59 9.41
N THR A 62 12.06 -6.66 9.67
CA THR A 62 11.58 -7.82 10.44
C THR A 62 11.27 -7.43 11.87
N ALA A 63 12.19 -6.73 12.56
CA ALA A 63 11.94 -6.24 13.91
C ALA A 63 10.72 -5.28 13.97
N ALA A 64 10.60 -4.38 13.00
CA ALA A 64 9.44 -3.48 12.90
C ALA A 64 8.12 -4.22 12.61
N ALA A 65 8.15 -5.34 11.89
CA ALA A 65 6.98 -6.18 11.65
C ALA A 65 6.54 -6.92 12.94
N ASP A 66 7.50 -7.43 13.74
CA ASP A 66 7.21 -8.06 15.03
C ASP A 66 6.69 -7.06 16.08
N GLU A 67 7.27 -5.85 16.13
CA GLU A 67 6.74 -4.75 16.95
C GLU A 67 5.31 -4.38 16.52
N MET A 68 5.03 -4.31 15.21
CA MET A 68 3.69 -4.03 14.69
C MET A 68 2.69 -5.14 14.94
N LYS A 69 3.13 -6.40 14.90
CA LYS A 69 2.29 -7.56 15.27
C LYS A 69 1.86 -7.46 16.74
N LYS A 70 2.82 -7.29 17.66
CA LYS A 70 2.55 -7.14 19.11
C LYS A 70 1.62 -5.95 19.40
N ALA A 71 1.93 -4.78 18.84
CA ALA A 71 1.11 -3.58 18.99
C ALA A 71 -0.34 -3.77 18.47
N ARG A 72 -0.54 -4.62 17.45
CA ARG A 72 -1.86 -4.96 16.93
C ARG A 72 -2.60 -5.98 17.80
N GLU A 73 -1.89 -6.97 18.35
CA GLU A 73 -2.43 -7.96 19.27
C GLU A 73 -2.89 -7.30 20.59
N GLU A 74 -2.06 -6.39 21.15
CA GLU A 74 -2.42 -5.53 22.28
C GLU A 74 -3.71 -4.72 22.01
N ALA A 75 -3.80 -4.06 20.85
CA ALA A 75 -4.94 -3.25 20.44
C ALA A 75 -6.19 -4.05 20.03
N GLN A 76 -6.11 -5.38 20.00
CA GLN A 76 -7.24 -6.29 19.83
C GLN A 76 -7.69 -6.90 21.16
N ALA A 77 -6.77 -7.12 22.10
CA ALA A 77 -7.06 -7.62 23.44
C ALA A 77 -7.61 -6.51 24.38
N GLY A 78 -7.05 -5.30 24.31
CA GLY A 78 -7.57 -4.12 24.99
C GLY A 78 -8.36 -3.24 24.05
N GLY A 79 -9.59 -2.85 24.43
CA GLY A 79 -10.42 -1.86 23.73
C GLY A 79 -9.90 -0.43 23.89
N GLY A 80 -8.61 -0.22 23.65
CA GLY A 80 -7.84 0.91 24.14
C GLY A 80 -7.98 2.21 23.34
N ASP A 81 -7.35 3.26 23.88
CA ASP A 81 -7.33 4.58 23.27
C ASP A 81 -6.69 4.56 21.87
N ARG A 82 -7.47 5.05 20.90
CA ARG A 82 -7.06 5.16 19.51
C ARG A 82 -5.95 6.18 19.31
N GLN A 83 -5.86 7.22 20.16
CA GLN A 83 -4.83 8.25 20.06
C GLN A 83 -3.47 7.69 20.51
N ALA A 84 -3.40 7.04 21.68
CA ALA A 84 -2.23 6.31 22.15
C ALA A 84 -1.75 5.25 21.12
N MET A 85 -2.68 4.49 20.51
CA MET A 85 -2.31 3.53 19.46
C MET A 85 -1.76 4.19 18.20
N MET A 86 -2.36 5.29 17.72
CA MET A 86 -1.83 6.06 16.58
C MET A 86 -0.44 6.62 16.88
N ALA A 87 -0.21 7.15 18.09
CA ALA A 87 1.10 7.63 18.52
C ALA A 87 2.15 6.49 18.57
N LYS A 88 1.77 5.30 19.07
CA LYS A 88 2.65 4.11 19.07
C LYS A 88 3.05 3.70 17.65
N PHE A 89 2.11 3.60 16.72
CA PHE A 89 2.40 3.29 15.31
C PHE A 89 3.20 4.40 14.60
N GLN A 90 2.96 5.67 14.92
CA GLN A 90 3.75 6.79 14.38
C GLN A 90 5.20 6.69 14.88
N LYS A 91 5.41 6.47 16.18
CA LYS A 91 6.75 6.32 16.75
C LYS A 91 7.51 5.15 16.12
N MET A 92 6.88 3.97 16.02
CA MET A 92 7.49 2.80 15.35
C MET A 92 7.93 3.11 13.91
N ASN A 93 7.12 3.86 13.15
CA ASN A 93 7.51 4.28 11.80
C ASN A 93 8.72 5.21 11.81
N THR A 94 8.77 6.21 12.69
CA THR A 94 9.92 7.12 12.84
C THR A 94 11.18 6.42 13.36
N ASP A 95 11.05 5.49 14.31
CA ASP A 95 12.15 4.66 14.80
C ASP A 95 12.71 3.77 13.67
N THR A 96 11.82 3.18 12.85
CA THR A 96 12.20 2.38 11.68
C THR A 96 12.91 3.25 10.64
N ASP A 97 12.33 4.40 10.29
CA ASP A 97 12.88 5.37 9.34
C ASP A 97 14.28 5.86 9.73
N THR A 98 14.47 6.16 11.01
CA THR A 98 15.78 6.54 11.59
C THR A 98 16.80 5.42 11.44
N LYS A 99 16.43 4.17 11.78
CA LYS A 99 17.28 2.97 11.64
C LYS A 99 17.65 2.70 10.18
N ILE A 100 16.72 2.87 9.24
CA ILE A 100 16.98 2.73 7.80
C ILE A 100 17.92 3.84 7.31
N THR A 101 17.62 5.10 7.60
CA THR A 101 18.40 6.26 7.16
C THR A 101 19.85 6.21 7.66
N ALA A 102 20.09 5.66 8.85
CA ALA A 102 21.43 5.44 9.41
C ALA A 102 22.26 4.37 8.66
N LEU A 103 21.63 3.50 7.86
CA LEU A 103 22.30 2.48 7.04
C LEU A 103 22.65 2.97 5.63
N LEU A 104 22.13 4.12 5.19
CA LEU A 104 22.29 4.67 3.85
C LEU A 104 23.53 5.58 3.72
N THR A 105 24.12 5.63 2.52
CA THR A 105 25.12 6.65 2.16
C THR A 105 24.45 8.00 1.88
N GLU A 106 25.21 9.10 1.84
CA GLU A 106 24.64 10.45 1.65
C GLU A 106 23.84 10.61 0.34
N ASP A 107 24.25 9.96 -0.75
CA ASP A 107 23.48 10.01 -2.01
C ASP A 107 22.23 9.12 -1.97
N GLN A 108 22.30 7.98 -1.28
CA GLN A 108 21.13 7.15 -1.01
C GLN A 108 20.12 7.87 -0.12
N LYS A 109 20.56 8.65 0.88
CA LYS A 109 19.68 9.49 1.72
C LYS A 109 18.95 10.55 0.90
N LYS A 110 19.60 11.16 -0.09
CA LYS A 110 18.96 12.11 -1.03
C LYS A 110 17.85 11.41 -1.84
N ALA A 111 18.16 10.27 -2.45
CA ALA A 111 17.19 9.48 -3.21
C ALA A 111 16.02 8.99 -2.32
N TYR A 112 16.32 8.56 -1.09
CA TYR A 112 15.33 8.13 -0.11
C TYR A 112 14.37 9.26 0.25
N LYS A 113 14.89 10.45 0.57
CA LYS A 113 14.07 11.63 0.88
C LYS A 113 13.16 12.01 -0.30
N THR A 114 13.69 12.07 -1.52
CA THR A 114 12.87 12.36 -2.72
C THR A 114 11.71 11.39 -2.85
N TRP A 115 11.96 10.08 -2.65
CA TRP A 115 10.90 9.07 -2.67
C TRP A 115 9.88 9.23 -1.52
N GLN A 116 10.31 9.64 -0.33
CA GLN A 116 9.39 9.95 0.78
C GLN A 116 8.50 11.16 0.47
N ASP A 117 9.06 12.22 -0.10
CA ASP A 117 8.33 13.42 -0.51
C ASP A 117 7.35 13.11 -1.66
N GLU A 118 7.72 12.25 -2.63
CA GLU A 118 6.80 11.70 -3.65
C GLU A 118 5.61 10.95 -3.01
N VAL A 119 5.89 10.00 -2.11
CA VAL A 119 4.87 9.17 -1.44
C VAL A 119 3.95 10.02 -0.56
N LYS A 120 4.49 11.06 0.09
CA LYS A 120 3.72 12.05 0.85
C LYS A 120 2.80 12.85 -0.07
N ALA A 121 3.32 13.43 -1.15
CA ALA A 121 2.52 14.21 -2.10
C ALA A 121 1.40 13.36 -2.76
N ALA A 122 1.70 12.12 -3.13
CA ALA A 122 0.71 11.17 -3.65
C ALA A 122 -0.38 10.85 -2.62
N ARG A 123 -0.03 10.67 -1.34
CA ARG A 123 -0.99 10.48 -0.24
C ARG A 123 -1.87 11.71 -0.03
N GLU A 124 -1.29 12.91 -0.02
CA GLU A 124 -2.02 14.17 0.15
C GLU A 124 -2.99 14.41 -1.02
N LYS A 125 -2.57 14.13 -2.26
CA LYS A 125 -3.45 14.18 -3.43
C LYS A 125 -4.63 13.20 -3.29
N ALA A 126 -4.37 11.93 -2.98
CA ALA A 126 -5.41 10.92 -2.81
C ALA A 126 -6.37 11.22 -1.64
N MET A 127 -5.92 11.93 -0.61
CA MET A 127 -6.78 12.41 0.48
C MET A 127 -7.69 13.56 0.02
N LYS A 128 -7.16 14.55 -0.73
CA LYS A 128 -7.93 15.65 -1.30
C LYS A 128 -8.99 15.14 -2.30
N GLU A 129 -8.63 14.20 -3.17
CA GLU A 129 -9.55 13.57 -4.12
C GLU A 129 -10.69 12.82 -3.42
N ARG A 130 -10.43 12.15 -2.30
CA ARG A 130 -11.48 11.52 -1.48
C ARG A 130 -12.37 12.51 -0.75
N GLN A 131 -11.83 13.65 -0.33
CA GLN A 131 -12.63 14.72 0.28
C GLN A 131 -13.52 15.42 -0.73
N ALA A 132 -13.06 15.59 -1.98
CA ALA A 132 -13.86 16.15 -3.08
C ALA A 132 -14.89 15.15 -3.65
N GLY A 133 -14.54 13.87 -3.74
CA GLY A 133 -15.41 12.81 -4.29
C GLY A 133 -16.38 12.18 -3.27
N GLY A 134 -16.26 12.49 -1.97
CA GLY A 134 -17.14 11.96 -0.91
C GLY A 134 -18.49 12.65 -0.78
N GLY A 135 -19.02 13.19 -1.88
CA GLY A 135 -20.19 14.09 -1.91
C GLY A 135 -21.20 13.77 -3.02
N GLN A 136 -21.45 12.49 -3.26
CA GLN A 136 -22.54 11.96 -4.10
C GLN A 136 -23.14 10.71 -3.43
#